data_AF-A0A0C9TJC3-F1
#
_entry.id   AF-A0A0C9TJC3-F1
#
_cell.length_a   1.000
_cell.length_b   1.000
_cell.length_c   1.000
_cell.angle_alpha   90.00
_cell.angle_beta   90.00
_cell.angle_gamma   90.00
#
_symmetry.space_group_name_H-M   'P 1'
#
loop_
_entity.id
_entity.type
_entity.pdbx_description
1 polymer ?
#
loop_
_entity_poly.entity_id
_entity_poly.type
_entity_poly.pdbx_seq_one_letter_code
_entity_poly.pdbx_strand_id
1 'polypeptide(L)'
;VALYDEVERTRVLNNLPKSSCAPQLHLLDEWKIDRPDLFQRKLRVSPEIFMHIVDKITAHPIFHNASNNPQLPVPIQLAIFLNAAGHYGNAA
;
A
#
# COMPACT_ATOMS: atom_id res chain seq x y z
N VAL A 1 -11.91 39.84 17.58
CA VAL A 1 -11.99 38.49 18.21
C VAL A 1 -12.43 37.42 17.20
N ALA A 2 -13.29 37.71 16.21
CA ALA A 2 -13.75 36.70 15.23
C ALA A 2 -12.67 36.18 14.24
N LEU A 3 -11.67 37.00 13.87
CA LEU A 3 -10.66 36.62 12.87
C LEU A 3 -9.66 35.55 13.34
N TYR A 4 -9.31 35.53 14.63
CA TYR A 4 -8.34 34.55 15.15
C TYR A 4 -8.95 33.14 15.23
N ASP A 5 -10.22 33.04 15.66
CA ASP A 5 -10.94 31.76 15.71
C ASP A 5 -11.15 31.14 14.32
N GLU A 6 -11.31 31.96 13.28
CA GLU A 6 -11.46 31.48 11.90
C GLU A 6 -10.13 30.97 11.32
N VAL A 7 -9.02 31.63 11.65
CA VAL A 7 -7.67 31.16 11.29
C VAL A 7 -7.32 29.86 12.03
N GLU A 8 -7.73 29.71 13.30
CA GLU A 8 -7.55 28.43 14.00
C GLU A 8 -8.44 27.30 13.47
N ARG A 9 -9.64 27.60 12.96
CA ARG A 9 -10.53 26.57 12.39
C ARG A 9 -10.16 26.15 10.97
N THR A 10 -9.39 26.96 10.25
CA THR A 10 -9.04 26.65 8.87
C THR A 10 -7.94 25.60 8.79
N ARG A 11 -8.19 24.56 7.97
CA ARG A 11 -7.32 23.38 7.77
C ARG A 11 -5.96 23.67 7.11
N VAL A 12 -5.65 24.94 6.85
CA VAL A 12 -4.53 25.36 6.01
C VAL A 12 -3.23 25.45 6.81
N LEU A 13 -3.30 25.87 8.07
CA LEU A 13 -2.13 26.14 8.91
C LEU A 13 -1.93 25.15 10.07
N ASN A 14 -2.95 24.34 10.37
CA ASN A 14 -2.91 23.40 11.49
C ASN A 14 -2.51 21.99 11.02
N ASN A 15 -1.36 21.52 11.50
CA ASN A 15 -0.92 20.14 11.33
C ASN A 15 -1.87 19.21 12.11
N LEU A 16 -2.85 18.63 11.43
CA LEU A 16 -3.52 17.45 11.95
C LEU A 16 -2.50 16.30 12.04
N PRO A 17 -2.55 15.44 13.07
CA PRO A 17 -1.84 14.18 13.00
C PRO A 17 -2.29 13.51 11.71
N LYS A 18 -1.33 13.22 10.81
CA LYS A 18 -1.62 12.45 9.62
C LYS A 18 -2.38 11.22 10.11
N SER A 19 -3.60 11.01 9.63
CA SER A 19 -4.26 9.73 9.86
C SER A 19 -3.23 8.66 9.50
N SER A 20 -3.14 7.61 10.33
CA SER A 20 -2.25 6.51 10.04
C SER A 20 -2.63 5.96 8.68
N CYS A 21 -1.97 6.47 7.65
CA CYS A 21 -1.98 5.93 6.31
C CYS A 21 -0.98 4.76 6.31
N ALA A 22 -0.97 3.99 7.40
CA ALA A 22 -0.33 2.69 7.44
C ALA A 22 -1.13 1.87 6.42
N PRO A 23 -0.54 1.54 5.28
CA PRO A 23 -1.24 0.72 4.32
C PRO A 23 -1.53 -0.60 5.05
N GLN A 24 -2.79 -1.04 5.04
CA GLN A 24 -3.29 -2.25 5.70
C GLN A 24 -2.68 -3.54 5.12
N LEU A 25 -1.48 -3.47 4.54
CA LEU A 25 -0.75 -4.55 3.90
C LEU A 25 -0.43 -5.68 4.88
N HIS A 26 -0.26 -5.37 6.17
CA HIS A 26 -0.07 -6.39 7.21
C HIS A 26 -1.27 -7.35 7.33
N LEU A 27 -2.48 -6.92 6.94
CA LEU A 27 -3.68 -7.76 6.96
C LEU A 27 -3.78 -8.70 5.75
N LEU A 28 -2.92 -8.54 4.74
CA LEU A 28 -2.99 -9.36 3.53
C LEU A 28 -2.70 -10.84 3.80
N ASP A 29 -1.85 -11.15 4.78
CA ASP A 29 -1.55 -12.53 5.16
C ASP A 29 -2.74 -13.24 5.82
N GLU A 30 -3.58 -12.50 6.53
CA GLU A 30 -4.84 -13.01 7.09
C GLU A 30 -5.91 -13.07 5.99
N TRP A 31 -6.07 -12.00 5.22
CA TRP A 31 -7.10 -11.89 4.20
C TRP A 31 -6.95 -12.89 3.06
N LYS A 32 -5.73 -13.32 2.72
CA LYS A 32 -5.55 -14.35 1.69
C LYS A 32 -6.23 -15.67 2.04
N ILE A 33 -6.43 -15.95 3.35
CA ILE A 33 -7.05 -17.18 3.86
C ILE A 33 -8.51 -16.92 4.21
N ASP A 34 -8.74 -15.96 5.10
CA ASP A 34 -10.04 -15.81 5.76
C ASP A 34 -10.99 -14.88 5.00
N ARG A 35 -10.45 -13.93 4.22
CA ARG A 35 -11.20 -12.83 3.59
C ARG A 35 -10.68 -12.50 2.18
N PRO A 36 -10.73 -13.46 1.23
CA PRO A 36 -10.20 -13.25 -0.13
C PRO A 36 -10.91 -12.11 -0.87
N ASP A 37 -12.15 -11.79 -0.47
CA ASP A 37 -12.91 -10.63 -0.93
C ASP A 37 -12.20 -9.30 -0.63
N LEU A 38 -11.70 -9.15 0.60
CA LEU A 38 -10.98 -7.95 1.03
C LEU A 38 -9.60 -7.87 0.37
N PHE A 39 -8.93 -9.01 0.25
CA PHE A 39 -7.65 -9.12 -0.47
C PHE A 39 -7.79 -8.63 -1.91
N GLN A 40 -8.78 -9.14 -2.64
CA GLN A 40 -9.02 -8.77 -4.03
C GLN A 40 -9.48 -7.33 -4.17
N ARG A 41 -10.30 -6.81 -3.25
CA ARG A 41 -10.68 -5.40 -3.26
C ARG A 41 -9.47 -4.49 -3.09
N LYS A 42 -8.49 -4.91 -2.28
CA LYS A 42 -7.29 -4.13 -1.96
C LYS A 42 -6.24 -4.18 -3.07
N LEU A 43 -5.94 -5.36 -3.60
CA LEU A 43 -4.86 -5.56 -4.59
C LEU A 43 -5.36 -5.71 -6.03
N ARG A 44 -6.68 -5.77 -6.25
CA ARG A 44 -7.32 -6.00 -7.56
C ARG A 44 -6.97 -7.33 -8.23
N VAL A 45 -6.36 -8.26 -7.49
CA VAL A 45 -6.02 -9.62 -7.93
C VAL A 45 -6.46 -10.62 -6.87
N SER A 46 -6.80 -11.86 -7.28
CA SER A 46 -7.09 -12.91 -6.30
C SER A 46 -5.81 -13.36 -5.58
N PRO A 47 -5.92 -13.93 -4.37
CA PRO A 47 -4.76 -14.46 -3.63
C PRO A 47 -3.94 -15.48 -4.43
N GLU A 48 -4.61 -16.39 -5.15
CA GLU A 48 -3.96 -17.43 -5.94
C GLU A 48 -3.10 -16.85 -7.07
N ILE A 49 -3.64 -15.87 -7.81
CA ILE A 49 -2.92 -15.20 -8.89
C ILE A 49 -1.77 -14.39 -8.32
N PHE A 50 -1.98 -13.71 -7.19
CA PHE A 50 -0.91 -12.99 -6.50
C PHE A 50 0.26 -13.91 -6.14
N MET A 51 -0.02 -15.07 -5.52
CA MET A 51 1.00 -16.07 -5.19
C MET A 51 1.71 -16.58 -6.44
N HIS A 52 0.98 -16.87 -7.52
CA HIS A 52 1.57 -17.34 -8.76
C HIS A 52 2.50 -16.29 -9.42
N ILE A 53 2.15 -15.01 -9.32
CA ILE A 53 3.02 -13.92 -9.77
C ILE A 53 4.28 -13.89 -8.90
N VAL A 54 4.13 -13.91 -7.58
CA VAL A 54 5.24 -13.93 -6.61
C VAL A 54 6.22 -15.06 -6.93
N ASP A 55 5.73 -16.29 -7.14
CA ASP A 55 6.57 -17.45 -7.45
C ASP A 55 7.41 -17.23 -8.71
N LYS A 56 6.85 -16.56 -9.72
CA LYS A 56 7.56 -16.25 -10.98
C LYS A 56 8.62 -15.16 -10.82
N ILE A 57 8.40 -14.19 -9.95
CA ILE A 57 9.24 -12.99 -9.87
C ILE A 57 10.22 -12.99 -8.70
N THR A 58 10.04 -13.86 -7.70
CA THR A 58 10.85 -13.85 -6.47
C THR A 58 12.34 -14.05 -6.74
N ALA A 59 12.70 -14.89 -7.72
CA ALA A 59 14.08 -15.15 -8.09
C ALA A 59 14.65 -14.14 -9.11
N HIS A 60 13.83 -13.21 -9.62
CA HIS A 60 14.24 -12.35 -10.72
C HIS A 60 15.08 -11.16 -10.22
N PRO A 61 16.30 -10.94 -10.77
CA PRO A 61 17.24 -9.95 -10.24
C PRO A 61 16.73 -8.52 -10.25
N ILE A 62 15.78 -8.17 -11.13
CA ILE A 62 15.16 -6.83 -11.17
C ILE A 62 14.46 -6.43 -9.85
N PHE A 63 14.02 -7.41 -9.04
CA PHE A 63 13.37 -7.18 -7.75
C PHE A 63 14.35 -7.23 -6.58
N HIS A 64 15.64 -7.40 -6.84
CA HIS A 64 16.71 -7.38 -5.85
C HIS A 64 17.63 -6.19 -6.12
N ASN A 65 17.84 -5.37 -5.11
CA ASN A 65 18.86 -4.33 -5.14
C ASN A 65 20.17 -4.95 -4.62
N ALA A 66 21.28 -4.65 -5.30
CA ALA A 66 22.60 -5.08 -4.87
C ALA A 66 23.22 -4.05 -3.88
N SER A 67 22.40 -3.44 -3.03
CA SER A 67 22.83 -2.39 -2.12
C SER A 67 23.10 -2.93 -0.72
N ASN A 68 23.85 -2.18 0.09
CA ASN A 68 24.08 -2.51 1.50
C ASN A 68 22.87 -2.20 2.40
N ASN A 69 21.76 -1.70 1.83
CA ASN A 69 20.55 -1.41 2.59
C ASN A 69 19.56 -2.58 2.48
N PRO A 70 18.91 -2.98 3.59
CA PRO A 70 17.91 -4.03 3.56
C PRO A 70 16.74 -3.63 2.67
N GLN A 71 16.39 -4.51 1.73
CA GLN A 71 15.22 -4.38 0.87
C GLN A 71 14.04 -5.16 1.44
N LEU A 72 12.82 -4.68 1.18
CA LEU A 72 11.61 -5.41 1.51
C LEU A 72 11.51 -6.72 0.71
N PRO A 73 10.91 -7.79 1.26
CA PRO A 73 10.59 -8.99 0.51
C PRO A 73 9.77 -8.70 -0.76
N VAL A 74 10.05 -9.44 -1.84
CA VAL A 74 9.37 -9.29 -3.15
C VAL A 74 7.84 -9.29 -3.06
N PRO A 75 7.18 -10.16 -2.26
CA PRO A 75 5.71 -10.12 -2.10
C PRO A 75 5.22 -8.77 -1.57
N ILE A 76 5.94 -8.17 -0.63
CA ILE A 76 5.57 -6.89 -0.03
C ILE A 76 5.76 -5.76 -1.06
N GLN A 77 6.87 -5.78 -1.81
CA GLN A 77 7.10 -4.82 -2.89
C GLN A 77 5.97 -4.86 -3.93
N LEU A 78 5.57 -6.06 -4.35
CA LEU A 78 4.47 -6.25 -5.30
C LEU A 78 3.13 -5.77 -4.73
N ALA A 79 2.83 -6.08 -3.46
CA ALA A 79 1.58 -5.66 -2.83
C ALA A 79 1.49 -4.13 -2.71
N ILE A 80 2.59 -3.44 -2.42
CA ILE A 80 2.66 -1.96 -2.43
C ILE A 80 2.33 -1.43 -3.84
N PHE A 81 2.99 -1.97 -4.87
CA PHE A 81 2.77 -1.56 -6.25
C PHE A 81 1.31 -1.75 -6.67
N LEU A 82 0.73 -2.93 -6.43
CA LEU A 82 -0.65 -3.23 -6.81
C LEU A 82 -1.67 -2.38 -6.04
N ASN A 83 -1.46 -2.15 -4.74
CA ASN A 83 -2.31 -1.25 -3.96
C ASN A 83 -2.23 0.19 -4.48
N ALA A 84 -1.06 0.65 -4.93
CA ALA A 84 -0.93 1.98 -5.54
C ALA A 84 -1.63 2.03 -6.93
N ALA A 85 -1.30 1.09 -7.82
CA ALA A 85 -1.82 1.04 -9.18
C ALA A 85 -3.35 0.81 -9.23
N GLY A 86 -3.91 0.03 -8.30
CA GLY A 86 -5.32 -0.32 -8.26
C GLY A 86 -6.24 0.74 -7.63
N HIS A 87 -5.69 1.75 -6.97
CA HIS A 87 -6.43 2.82 -6.31
C HIS A 87 -6.21 4.20 -6.93
N TYR A 88 -4.99 4.46 -7.43
CA TYR A 88 -4.62 5.73 -8.03
C TYR A 88 -4.40 5.59 -9.53
N GLY A 89 -5.20 4.71 -10.17
CA GLY A 89 -5.08 4.33 -11.58
C GLY A 89 -4.56 5.48 -12.42
N ASN A 90 -3.48 5.23 -13.17
CA ASN A 90 -2.71 6.22 -13.93
C ASN A 90 -3.62 7.37 -14.34
N ALA A 91 -3.37 8.57 -13.79
CA ALA A 91 -4.06 9.79 -14.16
C ALA A 91 -3.69 10.18 -15.61
N ALA A 92 -4.09 9.33 -16.54
CA ALA A 92 -3.98 9.46 -18.00
C ALA A 92 -5.30 9.97 -18.56
#